data_AF-A0A941TSY3-F1
#
_entry.id   AF-A0A941TSY3-F1
#
_cell.length_a   1.000
_cell.length_b   1.000
_cell.length_c   1.000
_cell.angle_alpha   90.00
_cell.angle_beta   90.00
_cell.angle_gamma   90.00
#
_symmetry.space_group_name_H-M   'P 1'
#
loop_
_entity.id
_entity.type
_entity.pdbx_description
1 polymer ?
#
loop_
_entity_poly.entity_id
_entity_poly.type
_entity_poly.pdbx_seq_one_letter_code
_entity_poly.pdbx_strand_id
1 'polypeptide(L)'
;MKWIAALTIFLFGAVLSDCATTELSERVAPNAVQAANQRGTAEIGCPTTTATIVSKHSIAPPPTTGWGGAPSGAEFTIDVAGCGKRTSYLVNCNKVGTCTAGPVPVVSSRSRPELADELRPDAIRAAQLQGAKDISCDNATAAVSRQQTIEEGQTTGWYEPPHQAVYTLEVTGCGKSKLYLVACDTRPKGCKTGTVPAATAAPKQLADEWEPEAKKVANEKAATDLSCSAGTPEVTKKETLEEGQTTGWYEPPRQAVYSITINGCGQPATYFVICDRKKKRCVAGRPKTEPADH
;
A
#
# COMPACT_ATOMS: atom_id res chain seq x y z
N MET A 1 -54.27 8.87 47.20
CA MET A 1 -54.44 7.41 47.35
C MET A 1 -54.07 6.79 46.02
N LYS A 2 -52.84 6.25 45.86
CA LYS A 2 -52.51 4.80 45.81
C LYS A 2 -53.51 4.04 44.90
N TRP A 3 -53.10 3.36 43.83
CA TRP A 3 -52.46 2.03 43.87
C TRP A 3 -51.76 1.64 42.55
N ILE A 4 -50.78 0.75 42.71
CA ILE A 4 -49.81 0.16 41.78
C ILE A 4 -50.39 -1.12 41.13
N ALA A 5 -50.00 -1.47 39.89
CA ALA A 5 -49.40 -2.77 39.52
C ALA A 5 -49.53 -3.15 38.03
N ALA A 6 -48.36 -3.37 37.41
CA ALA A 6 -47.99 -4.50 36.54
C ALA A 6 -48.83 -4.81 35.27
N LEU A 7 -48.18 -4.72 34.09
CA LEU A 7 -47.81 -5.94 33.37
C LEU A 7 -46.70 -5.68 32.32
N THR A 8 -45.59 -6.36 32.55
CA THR A 8 -44.44 -6.67 31.69
C THR A 8 -44.87 -7.50 30.45
N ILE A 9 -43.96 -7.66 29.47
CA ILE A 9 -43.99 -8.57 28.28
C ILE A 9 -44.39 -7.80 26.98
N PHE A 10 -43.56 -7.58 25.95
CA PHE A 10 -42.73 -8.50 25.17
C PHE A 10 -41.52 -7.73 24.58
N LEU A 11 -40.32 -8.06 25.05
CA LEU A 11 -39.03 -7.60 24.54
C LEU A 11 -38.32 -8.88 24.10
N PHE A 12 -38.20 -9.17 22.80
CA PHE A 12 -37.17 -10.01 22.17
C PHE A 12 -37.51 -10.31 20.70
N GLY A 13 -36.52 -10.15 19.80
CA GLY A 13 -36.43 -10.98 18.60
C GLY A 13 -36.55 -10.30 17.23
N ALA A 14 -35.57 -9.47 16.86
CA ALA A 14 -35.21 -9.26 15.45
C ALA A 14 -33.73 -8.84 15.35
N VAL A 15 -32.82 -9.74 15.78
CA VAL A 15 -31.40 -9.59 15.50
C VAL A 15 -31.18 -10.00 14.04
N LEU A 16 -30.92 -8.98 13.23
CA LEU A 16 -30.25 -8.93 11.95
C LEU A 16 -29.58 -10.25 11.52
N SER A 17 -30.21 -10.96 10.58
CA SER A 17 -29.51 -11.93 9.72
C SER A 17 -28.69 -11.16 8.69
N ASP A 18 -27.51 -10.69 9.10
CA ASP A 18 -26.46 -10.25 8.20
C ASP A 18 -25.86 -11.51 7.55
N CYS A 19 -26.45 -11.95 6.44
CA CYS A 19 -25.84 -12.95 5.55
C CYS A 19 -24.59 -12.31 4.92
N ALA A 20 -23.54 -12.15 5.71
CA ALA A 20 -22.22 -11.83 5.22
C ALA A 20 -21.78 -13.01 4.35
N THR A 21 -21.85 -12.84 3.03
CA THR A 21 -21.18 -13.73 2.09
C THR A 21 -19.70 -13.72 2.46
N THR A 22 -19.24 -14.76 3.15
CA THR A 22 -17.84 -14.90 3.52
C THR A 22 -17.00 -14.87 2.24
N GLU A 23 -16.16 -13.85 2.12
CA GLU A 23 -15.22 -13.69 1.02
C GLU A 23 -14.45 -15.01 0.83
N LEU A 24 -14.32 -15.46 -0.42
CA LEU A 24 -13.64 -16.72 -0.76
C LEU A 24 -12.27 -16.84 -0.07
N SER A 25 -11.54 -15.72 0.03
CA SER A 25 -10.24 -15.64 0.69
C SER A 25 -10.29 -15.97 2.18
N GLU A 26 -11.34 -15.60 2.91
CA GLU A 26 -11.46 -15.95 4.33
C GLU A 26 -11.80 -17.43 4.50
N ARG A 27 -12.63 -17.99 3.61
CA ARG A 27 -13.01 -19.39 3.63
C ARG A 27 -11.81 -20.33 3.42
N VAL A 28 -10.87 -19.97 2.53
CA VAL A 28 -9.73 -20.83 2.16
C VAL A 28 -8.43 -20.48 2.89
N ALA A 29 -8.40 -19.39 3.67
CA ALA A 29 -7.26 -19.01 4.50
C ALA A 29 -6.68 -20.13 5.38
N PRO A 30 -7.48 -20.93 6.14
CA PRO A 30 -6.92 -22.00 6.97
C PRO A 30 -6.20 -23.07 6.14
N ASN A 31 -6.74 -23.39 4.95
CA ASN A 31 -6.11 -24.35 4.04
C ASN A 31 -4.79 -23.79 3.47
N ALA A 32 -4.74 -22.48 3.22
CA ALA A 32 -3.53 -21.81 2.75
C ALA A 32 -2.42 -21.88 3.81
N VAL A 33 -2.76 -21.56 5.07
CA VAL A 33 -1.84 -21.64 6.22
C VAL A 33 -1.33 -23.06 6.41
N GLN A 34 -2.22 -24.05 6.33
CA GLN A 34 -1.84 -25.46 6.42
C GLN A 34 -0.86 -25.86 5.30
N ALA A 35 -1.13 -25.48 4.05
CA ALA A 35 -0.26 -25.81 2.92
C ALA A 35 1.14 -25.16 3.06
N ALA A 36 1.21 -23.89 3.48
CA ALA A 36 2.47 -23.22 3.77
C ALA A 36 3.22 -23.90 4.92
N ASN A 37 2.53 -24.26 6.00
CA ASN A 37 3.15 -24.88 7.17
C ASN A 37 3.70 -26.28 6.86
N GLN A 38 2.97 -27.09 6.10
CA GLN A 38 3.41 -28.42 5.66
C GLN A 38 4.67 -28.34 4.79
N ARG A 39 4.74 -27.36 3.89
CA ARG A 39 5.93 -27.13 3.07
C ARG A 39 7.10 -26.58 3.89
N GLY A 40 6.81 -25.60 4.76
CA GLY A 40 7.78 -24.96 5.63
C GLY A 40 8.47 -25.91 6.59
N THR A 41 7.71 -26.76 7.30
CA THR A 41 8.27 -27.80 8.17
C THR A 41 9.28 -28.69 7.44
N ALA A 42 8.94 -29.12 6.22
CA ALA A 42 9.80 -29.97 5.40
C ALA A 42 11.06 -29.22 4.90
N GLU A 43 10.91 -28.01 4.36
CA GLU A 43 12.03 -27.27 3.77
C GLU A 43 13.00 -26.69 4.80
N ILE A 44 12.51 -26.18 5.93
CA ILE A 44 13.39 -25.59 6.94
C ILE A 44 13.95 -26.63 7.92
N GLY A 45 13.41 -27.85 7.89
CA GLY A 45 13.82 -28.98 8.73
C GLY A 45 13.46 -28.78 10.20
N CYS A 46 12.28 -28.22 10.47
CA CYS A 46 11.83 -27.90 11.82
C CYS A 46 10.47 -28.54 12.10
N PRO A 47 10.32 -29.34 13.18
CA PRO A 47 9.06 -30.02 13.50
C PRO A 47 7.98 -29.07 14.04
N THR A 48 8.39 -27.90 14.55
CA THR A 48 7.51 -26.89 15.12
C THR A 48 7.68 -25.59 14.37
N THR A 49 6.74 -25.29 13.48
CA THR A 49 6.71 -24.06 12.71
C THR A 49 5.40 -23.32 12.91
N THR A 50 5.47 -22.00 12.82
CA THR A 50 4.33 -21.09 12.90
C THR A 50 4.19 -20.41 11.55
N ALA A 51 2.98 -20.44 10.98
CA ALA A 51 2.65 -19.84 9.71
C ALA A 51 1.74 -18.62 9.91
N THR A 52 2.09 -17.48 9.32
CA THR A 52 1.37 -16.20 9.47
C THR A 52 1.09 -15.60 8.10
N ILE A 53 -0.16 -15.21 7.86
CA ILE A 53 -0.56 -14.57 6.59
C ILE A 53 -0.02 -13.13 6.56
N VAL A 54 0.80 -12.82 5.56
CA VAL A 54 1.36 -11.49 5.29
C VAL A 54 0.42 -10.67 4.39
N SER A 55 -0.09 -11.30 3.34
CA SER A 55 -1.01 -10.66 2.40
C SER A 55 -2.04 -11.66 1.87
N LYS A 56 -3.21 -11.13 1.47
CA LYS A 56 -4.30 -11.88 0.83
C LYS A 56 -4.81 -11.13 -0.39
N HIS A 57 -5.01 -11.82 -1.50
CA HIS A 57 -5.55 -11.28 -2.73
C HIS A 57 -6.57 -12.24 -3.34
N SER A 58 -7.74 -11.75 -3.74
CA SER A 58 -8.75 -12.56 -4.44
C SER A 58 -8.50 -12.48 -5.94
N ILE A 59 -8.38 -13.62 -6.62
CA ILE A 59 -8.15 -13.66 -8.07
C ILE A 59 -9.50 -13.57 -8.77
N ALA A 60 -9.73 -12.45 -9.47
CA ALA A 60 -10.86 -12.34 -10.38
C ALA A 60 -10.57 -13.17 -11.65
N PRO A 61 -11.56 -13.89 -12.22
CA PRO A 61 -11.37 -14.57 -13.49
C PRO A 61 -11.04 -13.55 -14.58
N PRO A 62 -10.24 -13.93 -15.60
CA PRO A 62 -10.00 -13.08 -16.75
C PRO A 62 -11.34 -12.69 -17.40
N PRO A 63 -11.48 -11.47 -17.94
CA PRO A 63 -12.70 -11.03 -18.60
C PRO A 63 -12.87 -11.79 -19.92
N THR A 64 -13.37 -13.03 -19.85
CA THR A 64 -13.84 -13.75 -21.02
C THR A 64 -15.16 -13.13 -21.45
N THR A 65 -15.23 -12.69 -22.70
CA THR A 65 -16.36 -12.02 -23.36
C THR A 65 -17.73 -12.45 -22.82
N GLY A 66 -18.34 -11.62 -21.97
CA GLY A 66 -19.80 -11.56 -21.82
C GLY A 66 -20.40 -11.65 -20.42
N TRP A 67 -19.85 -12.39 -19.45
CA TRP A 67 -20.50 -12.56 -18.14
C TRP A 67 -19.46 -12.66 -17.02
N GLY A 68 -19.57 -11.76 -16.03
CA GLY A 68 -18.66 -11.71 -14.86
C GLY A 68 -18.72 -13.01 -14.05
N GLY A 69 -17.66 -13.82 -14.15
CA GLY A 69 -17.53 -15.04 -13.35
C GLY A 69 -17.18 -14.74 -11.89
N ALA A 70 -17.61 -15.63 -10.99
CA ALA A 70 -17.15 -15.63 -9.60
C ALA A 70 -15.61 -15.77 -9.51
N PRO A 71 -14.96 -15.23 -8.46
CA PRO A 71 -13.51 -15.38 -8.25
C PRO A 71 -13.07 -16.83 -8.39
N SER A 72 -12.06 -17.07 -9.22
CA SER A 72 -11.58 -18.43 -9.54
C SER A 72 -10.68 -19.00 -8.43
N GLY A 73 -10.12 -18.13 -7.60
CA GLY A 73 -9.25 -18.50 -6.49
C GLY A 73 -8.88 -17.34 -5.58
N ALA A 74 -7.97 -17.61 -4.65
CA ALA A 74 -7.33 -16.64 -3.77
C ALA A 74 -5.84 -16.94 -3.66
N GLU A 75 -5.03 -15.89 -3.58
CA GLU A 75 -3.59 -15.92 -3.43
C GLU A 75 -3.22 -15.35 -2.05
N PHE A 76 -2.26 -15.99 -1.38
CA PHE A 76 -1.78 -15.58 -0.06
C PHE A 76 -0.25 -15.55 -0.06
N THR A 77 0.33 -14.52 0.53
CA THR A 77 1.74 -14.58 0.97
C THR A 77 1.75 -14.98 2.43
N ILE A 78 2.43 -16.08 2.76
CA ILE A 78 2.46 -16.64 4.11
C ILE A 78 3.91 -16.82 4.54
N ASP A 79 4.26 -16.24 5.68
CA ASP A 79 5.55 -16.43 6.31
C ASP A 79 5.49 -17.62 7.25
N VAL A 80 6.50 -18.49 7.17
CA VAL A 80 6.66 -19.63 8.05
C VAL A 80 7.97 -19.48 8.80
N ALA A 81 7.90 -19.54 10.13
CA ALA A 81 9.06 -19.42 11.01
C ALA A 81 9.15 -20.61 11.98
N GLY A 82 10.37 -21.05 12.25
CA GLY A 82 10.66 -22.12 13.21
C GLY A 82 12.15 -22.42 13.29
N CYS A 83 12.63 -22.85 14.45
CA CYS A 83 14.04 -23.21 14.68
C CYS A 83 15.05 -22.12 14.24
N GLY A 84 14.72 -20.84 14.44
CA GLY A 84 15.57 -19.70 14.04
C GLY A 84 15.62 -19.42 12.52
N LYS A 85 14.83 -20.14 11.71
CA LYS A 85 14.72 -19.94 10.26
C LYS A 85 13.36 -19.35 9.92
N ARG A 86 13.30 -18.59 8.83
CA ARG A 86 12.07 -18.04 8.25
C ARG A 86 12.11 -18.20 6.73
N THR A 87 10.97 -18.51 6.15
CA THR A 87 10.76 -18.57 4.70
C THR A 87 9.36 -18.07 4.38
N SER A 88 9.13 -17.63 3.15
CA SER A 88 7.86 -17.10 2.68
C SER A 88 7.35 -17.95 1.53
N TYR A 89 6.04 -18.21 1.51
CA TYR A 89 5.38 -18.96 0.44
C TYR A 89 4.28 -18.14 -0.21
N LEU A 90 4.18 -18.25 -1.54
CA LEU A 90 2.99 -17.82 -2.27
C LEU A 90 2.06 -19.01 -2.37
N VAL A 91 0.89 -18.91 -1.75
CA VAL A 91 -0.09 -19.99 -1.71
C VAL A 91 -1.27 -19.63 -2.58
N ASN A 92 -1.48 -20.44 -3.61
CA ASN A 92 -2.61 -20.30 -4.52
C ASN A 92 -3.68 -21.32 -4.16
N CYS A 93 -4.87 -20.83 -3.82
CA CYS A 93 -6.04 -21.62 -3.47
C CYS A 93 -7.11 -21.50 -4.54
N ASN A 94 -7.66 -22.62 -4.99
CA ASN A 94 -8.81 -22.62 -5.90
C ASN A 94 -10.14 -22.45 -5.13
N LYS A 95 -11.23 -22.25 -5.86
CA LYS A 95 -12.59 -22.09 -5.28
C LYS A 95 -13.09 -23.26 -4.41
N VAL A 96 -12.56 -24.47 -4.63
CA VAL A 96 -12.91 -25.69 -3.86
C VAL A 96 -12.04 -25.89 -2.61
N GLY A 97 -11.10 -24.96 -2.36
CA GLY A 97 -10.25 -24.97 -1.16
C GLY A 97 -8.98 -25.81 -1.27
N THR A 98 -8.64 -26.32 -2.46
CA THR A 98 -7.32 -26.93 -2.69
C THR A 98 -6.28 -25.81 -2.81
N CYS A 99 -5.26 -25.86 -1.96
CA CYS A 99 -4.20 -24.87 -1.89
C CYS A 99 -2.85 -25.49 -2.21
N THR A 100 -2.04 -24.80 -3.02
CA THR A 100 -0.68 -25.22 -3.36
C THR A 100 0.28 -24.11 -2.93
N ALA A 101 1.20 -24.45 -2.01
CA ALA A 101 2.28 -23.54 -1.62
C ALA A 101 3.41 -23.63 -2.64
N GLY A 102 3.68 -22.52 -3.33
CA GLY A 102 4.83 -22.31 -4.20
C GLY A 102 5.92 -21.50 -3.49
N PRO A 103 7.17 -21.51 -3.98
CA PRO A 103 8.09 -20.44 -3.60
C PRO A 103 7.40 -19.11 -3.91
N VAL A 104 7.54 -18.11 -3.04
CA VAL A 104 7.18 -16.75 -3.47
C VAL A 104 7.97 -16.50 -4.74
N PRO A 105 7.30 -16.24 -5.90
CA PRO A 105 8.02 -15.81 -7.07
C PRO A 105 8.84 -14.65 -6.55
N VAL A 106 10.16 -14.82 -6.60
CA VAL A 106 11.08 -13.73 -6.35
C VAL A 106 10.84 -12.75 -7.51
N VAL A 107 9.73 -12.00 -7.44
CA VAL A 107 9.69 -10.64 -7.93
C VAL A 107 10.75 -10.00 -7.06
N SER A 108 11.95 -10.01 -7.62
CA SER A 108 13.22 -9.80 -6.96
C SER A 108 13.27 -8.36 -6.49
N SER A 109 12.59 -8.09 -5.37
CA SER A 109 12.75 -6.86 -4.62
C SER A 109 14.03 -6.89 -3.77
N ARG A 110 14.82 -7.98 -3.80
CA ARG A 110 16.02 -8.12 -2.95
C ARG A 110 17.24 -8.87 -3.53
N SER A 111 17.38 -9.13 -4.83
CA SER A 111 18.61 -9.81 -5.33
C SER A 111 19.10 -9.46 -6.73
N ARG A 112 18.55 -8.41 -7.32
CA ARG A 112 19.27 -7.53 -8.25
C ARG A 112 19.21 -6.14 -7.59
N PRO A 113 20.24 -5.28 -7.62
CA PRO A 113 19.98 -3.86 -7.41
C PRO A 113 18.75 -3.56 -8.23
N GLU A 114 17.71 -2.98 -7.63
CA GLU A 114 16.59 -2.49 -8.42
C GLU A 114 17.24 -1.70 -9.56
N LEU A 115 16.82 -1.87 -10.81
CA LEU A 115 17.51 -1.18 -11.91
C LEU A 115 17.69 0.32 -11.61
N ALA A 116 16.74 0.88 -10.86
CA ALA A 116 16.82 2.18 -10.21
C ALA A 116 18.06 2.38 -9.31
N ASP A 117 18.46 1.44 -8.46
CA ASP A 117 19.68 1.56 -7.66
C ASP A 117 20.96 1.46 -8.52
N GLU A 118 20.96 0.63 -9.57
CA GLU A 118 22.09 0.50 -10.50
C GLU A 118 22.31 1.81 -11.28
N LEU A 119 21.23 2.40 -11.81
CA LEU A 119 21.28 3.61 -12.63
C LEU A 119 21.29 4.91 -11.80
N ARG A 120 21.11 4.83 -10.47
CA ARG A 120 21.05 6.01 -9.57
C ARG A 120 22.28 6.92 -9.65
N PRO A 121 23.54 6.42 -9.65
CA PRO A 121 24.71 7.30 -9.74
C PRO A 121 24.74 8.10 -11.05
N ASP A 122 24.31 7.48 -12.16
CA ASP A 122 24.24 8.13 -13.47
C ASP A 122 23.12 9.18 -13.51
N ALA A 123 21.98 8.88 -12.88
CA ALA A 123 20.88 9.84 -12.73
C ALA A 123 21.28 11.08 -11.93
N ILE A 124 21.96 10.89 -10.78
CA ILE A 124 22.49 11.98 -9.94
C ILE A 124 23.47 12.83 -10.73
N ARG A 125 24.43 12.21 -11.42
CA ARG A 125 25.42 12.92 -12.24
C ARG A 125 24.75 13.74 -13.35
N ALA A 126 23.78 13.16 -14.05
CA ALA A 126 23.06 13.85 -15.11
C ALA A 126 22.27 15.06 -14.57
N ALA A 127 21.55 14.89 -13.45
CA ALA A 127 20.83 15.97 -12.79
C ALA A 127 21.76 17.07 -12.27
N GLN A 128 22.89 16.73 -11.65
CA GLN A 128 23.88 17.70 -11.17
C GLN A 128 24.45 18.54 -12.32
N LEU A 129 24.86 17.89 -13.42
CA LEU A 129 25.42 18.57 -14.60
C LEU A 129 24.42 19.55 -15.23
N GLN A 130 23.15 19.15 -15.32
CA GLN A 130 22.11 20.04 -15.86
C GLN A 130 21.73 21.14 -14.87
N GLY A 131 21.56 20.79 -13.60
CA GLY A 131 21.19 21.72 -12.54
C GLY A 131 22.25 22.79 -12.28
N ALA A 132 23.53 22.43 -12.29
CA ALA A 132 24.63 23.39 -12.16
C ALA A 132 24.57 24.49 -13.24
N LYS A 133 24.26 24.11 -14.50
CA LYS A 133 24.07 25.05 -15.61
C LYS A 133 22.83 25.92 -15.39
N ASP A 134 21.70 25.29 -15.09
CA ASP A 134 20.41 25.97 -14.98
C ASP A 134 20.32 26.94 -13.79
N ILE A 135 20.98 26.65 -12.66
CA ILE A 135 20.98 27.51 -11.47
C ILE A 135 22.22 28.41 -11.39
N SER A 136 23.16 28.25 -12.34
CA SER A 136 24.46 28.95 -12.41
C SER A 136 25.31 28.74 -11.16
N CYS A 137 25.52 27.48 -10.78
CA CYS A 137 26.24 27.10 -9.57
C CYS A 137 27.06 25.82 -9.80
N ASP A 138 28.39 25.95 -9.84
CA ASP A 138 29.29 24.81 -10.12
C ASP A 138 29.29 23.75 -9.00
N ASN A 139 28.97 24.17 -7.76
CA ASN A 139 28.88 23.30 -6.57
C ASN A 139 27.46 22.80 -6.31
N ALA A 140 26.61 22.70 -7.34
CA ALA A 140 25.26 22.18 -7.19
C ALA A 140 25.28 20.70 -6.80
N THR A 141 24.43 20.31 -5.86
CA THR A 141 24.27 18.92 -5.40
C THR A 141 22.89 18.41 -5.75
N ALA A 142 22.75 17.15 -6.15
CA ALA A 142 21.46 16.54 -6.44
C ALA A 142 21.13 15.47 -5.40
N ALA A 143 19.90 15.49 -4.91
CA ALA A 143 19.34 14.47 -4.04
C ALA A 143 18.14 13.80 -4.71
N VAL A 144 18.05 12.48 -4.61
CA VAL A 144 16.91 11.72 -5.13
C VAL A 144 15.73 11.86 -4.18
N SER A 145 14.59 12.36 -4.67
CA SER A 145 13.34 12.46 -3.90
C SER A 145 12.37 11.32 -4.20
N ARG A 146 12.37 10.80 -5.44
CA ARG A 146 11.59 9.62 -5.86
C ARG A 146 12.40 8.83 -6.88
N GLN A 147 12.31 7.50 -6.83
CA GLN A 147 12.84 6.60 -7.84
C GLN A 147 11.80 5.53 -8.17
N GLN A 148 11.73 5.11 -9.43
CA GLN A 148 10.81 4.08 -9.88
C GLN A 148 11.40 3.34 -11.09
N THR A 149 11.38 2.02 -11.04
CA THR A 149 11.66 1.19 -12.22
C THR A 149 10.40 1.10 -13.09
N ILE A 150 10.55 1.28 -14.40
CA ILE A 150 9.43 1.16 -15.34
C ILE A 150 9.38 -0.29 -15.83
N GLU A 151 8.31 -1.00 -15.46
CA GLU A 151 7.98 -2.27 -16.08
C GLU A 151 7.25 -1.99 -17.39
N GLU A 152 7.92 -2.27 -18.50
CA GLU A 152 7.26 -2.19 -19.80
C GLU A 152 6.25 -3.34 -19.91
N GLY A 153 5.01 -2.99 -20.28
CA GLY A 153 3.92 -3.94 -20.39
C GLY A 153 4.30 -5.13 -21.26
N GLN A 154 4.18 -6.33 -20.70
CA GLN A 154 4.54 -7.58 -21.36
C GLN A 154 3.53 -7.86 -22.49
N THR A 155 3.80 -7.37 -23.71
CA THR A 155 2.88 -7.54 -24.85
C THR A 155 3.08 -8.85 -25.61
N THR A 156 4.22 -9.53 -25.44
CA THR A 156 4.63 -10.67 -26.29
C THR A 156 4.68 -12.02 -25.58
N GLY A 157 4.32 -12.10 -24.29
CA GLY A 157 4.31 -13.35 -23.51
C GLY A 157 5.70 -13.87 -23.09
N TRP A 158 6.78 -13.16 -23.45
CA TRP A 158 8.14 -13.43 -22.97
C TRP A 158 8.55 -12.42 -21.90
N TYR A 159 9.21 -12.88 -20.83
CA TYR A 159 9.72 -12.01 -19.78
C TYR A 159 10.82 -11.10 -20.32
N GLU A 160 10.51 -9.82 -20.44
CA GLU A 160 11.48 -8.77 -20.77
C GLU A 160 11.89 -8.05 -19.48
N PRO A 161 13.18 -8.12 -19.07
CA PRO A 161 13.63 -7.41 -17.88
C PRO A 161 13.44 -5.89 -18.02
N PRO A 162 13.10 -5.18 -16.93
CA PRO A 162 13.04 -3.74 -16.97
C PRO A 162 14.42 -3.21 -17.38
N HIS A 163 14.42 -2.21 -18.24
CA HIS A 163 15.62 -1.57 -18.75
C HIS A 163 15.60 -0.05 -18.59
N GLN A 164 14.49 0.50 -18.06
CA GLN A 164 14.31 1.90 -17.80
C GLN A 164 14.01 2.18 -16.31
N ALA A 165 14.62 3.22 -15.77
CA ALA A 165 14.32 3.76 -14.45
C ALA A 165 14.12 5.28 -14.53
N VAL A 166 13.18 5.79 -13.75
CA VAL A 166 12.84 7.21 -13.69
C VAL A 166 13.06 7.74 -12.27
N TYR A 167 13.67 8.92 -12.19
CA TYR A 167 14.04 9.58 -10.96
C TYR A 167 13.48 10.99 -10.93
N THR A 168 12.98 11.38 -9.76
CA THR A 168 12.80 12.79 -9.41
C THR A 168 13.97 13.19 -8.53
N LEU A 169 14.72 14.20 -8.97
CA LEU A 169 15.85 14.74 -8.22
C LEU A 169 15.65 16.22 -7.93
N GLU A 170 15.99 16.62 -6.72
CA GLU A 170 16.13 18.02 -6.34
C GLU A 170 17.60 18.41 -6.43
N VAL A 171 17.90 19.42 -7.24
CA VAL A 171 19.24 19.99 -7.34
C VAL A 171 19.26 21.30 -6.56
N THR A 172 20.18 21.42 -5.60
CA THR A 172 20.33 22.59 -4.74
C THR A 172 21.75 23.15 -4.81
N GLY A 173 21.87 24.47 -4.81
CA GLY A 173 23.18 25.15 -4.84
C GLY A 173 23.02 26.67 -4.94
N CYS A 174 23.94 27.41 -4.30
CA CYS A 174 23.99 28.88 -4.38
C CYS A 174 22.66 29.58 -4.00
N GLY A 175 21.94 29.03 -3.01
CA GLY A 175 20.66 29.56 -2.54
C GLY A 175 19.46 29.31 -3.46
N LYS A 176 19.62 28.50 -4.51
CA LYS A 176 18.56 28.11 -5.45
C LYS A 176 18.33 26.61 -5.39
N SER A 177 17.11 26.18 -5.71
CA SER A 177 16.78 24.77 -5.94
C SER A 177 15.92 24.62 -7.20
N LYS A 178 16.02 23.45 -7.85
CA LYS A 178 15.22 23.09 -9.02
C LYS A 178 15.02 21.58 -9.10
N LEU A 179 13.82 21.16 -9.51
CA LEU A 179 13.46 19.75 -9.68
C LEU A 179 13.71 19.27 -11.11
N TYR A 180 14.20 18.03 -11.23
CA TYR A 180 14.47 17.35 -12.49
C TYR A 180 13.79 16.00 -12.52
N LEU A 181 13.25 15.65 -13.70
CA LEU A 181 12.87 14.30 -14.03
C LEU A 181 13.99 13.70 -14.87
N VAL A 182 14.59 12.62 -14.40
CA VAL A 182 15.67 11.93 -15.11
C VAL A 182 15.21 10.54 -15.47
N ALA A 183 15.22 10.22 -16.76
CA ALA A 183 14.93 8.88 -17.26
C ALA A 183 16.26 8.26 -17.71
N CYS A 184 16.65 7.15 -17.09
CA CYS A 184 17.83 6.39 -17.44
C CYS A 184 17.43 5.06 -18.08
N ASP A 185 18.18 4.66 -19.10
CA ASP A 185 17.93 3.45 -19.88
C ASP A 185 19.24 2.66 -20.03
N THR A 186 19.14 1.33 -20.06
CA THR A 186 20.26 0.41 -20.26
C THR A 186 20.48 0.02 -21.72
N ARG A 187 19.49 0.20 -22.62
CA ARG A 187 19.59 -0.20 -24.03
C ARG A 187 20.25 0.88 -24.88
N PRO A 188 19.70 2.10 -25.04
CA PRO A 188 20.56 3.25 -25.19
C PRO A 188 21.12 3.59 -23.81
N LYS A 189 22.32 3.10 -23.50
CA LYS A 189 22.99 3.41 -22.22
C LYS A 189 23.08 4.93 -22.05
N GLY A 190 22.37 5.47 -21.05
CA GLY A 190 22.43 6.89 -20.72
C GLY A 190 21.20 7.39 -19.99
N CYS A 191 21.30 8.62 -19.49
CA CYS A 191 20.22 9.32 -18.80
C CYS A 191 19.84 10.60 -19.54
N LYS A 192 18.53 10.82 -19.70
CA LYS A 192 17.96 12.04 -20.27
C LYS A 192 17.33 12.86 -19.15
N THR A 193 17.76 14.11 -19.04
CA THR A 193 17.24 15.07 -18.06
C THR A 193 16.13 15.91 -18.71
N GLY A 194 14.92 15.82 -18.16
CA GLY A 194 13.85 16.76 -18.44
C GLY A 194 13.70 17.74 -17.27
N THR A 195 13.36 18.99 -17.57
CA THR A 195 12.81 19.88 -16.54
C THR A 195 11.40 19.42 -16.24
N VAL A 196 11.06 19.28 -14.95
CA VAL A 196 9.65 19.17 -14.58
C VAL A 196 9.03 20.53 -14.92
N PRO A 197 8.01 20.61 -15.80
CA PRO A 197 7.37 21.87 -16.14
C PRO A 197 6.98 22.58 -14.84
N ALA A 198 7.27 23.88 -14.72
CA ALA A 198 6.87 24.68 -13.54
C ALA A 198 5.33 24.66 -13.31
N ALA A 199 4.56 24.25 -14.32
CA ALA A 199 3.12 24.02 -14.26
C ALA A 199 2.70 22.71 -13.55
N THR A 200 3.66 21.89 -13.12
CA THR A 200 3.45 20.84 -12.14
C THR A 200 4.53 20.99 -11.06
N ALA A 201 4.37 22.02 -10.20
CA ALA A 201 4.46 21.71 -8.77
C ALA A 201 3.70 20.39 -8.62
N ALA A 202 4.39 19.31 -8.22
CA ALA A 202 3.83 17.95 -8.17
C ALA A 202 2.34 18.08 -7.87
N PRO A 203 1.43 17.72 -8.81
CA PRO A 203 0.03 18.16 -8.76
C PRO A 203 -0.39 17.95 -7.32
N LYS A 204 -0.68 19.07 -6.59
CA LYS A 204 -0.76 19.09 -5.11
C LYS A 204 -1.20 17.72 -4.68
N GLN A 205 -0.29 16.94 -4.08
CA GLN A 205 -0.55 15.51 -3.94
C GLN A 205 -1.95 15.38 -3.35
N LEU A 206 -2.76 14.44 -3.81
CA LEU A 206 -4.13 14.36 -3.32
C LEU A 206 -4.16 14.35 -1.77
N ALA A 207 -3.10 13.78 -1.17
CA ALA A 207 -2.81 13.86 0.26
C ALA A 207 -2.62 15.28 0.84
N ASP A 208 -2.02 16.22 0.12
CA ASP A 208 -1.90 17.62 0.55
C ASP A 208 -3.24 18.37 0.43
N GLU A 209 -4.01 18.08 -0.62
CA GLU A 209 -5.32 18.69 -0.86
C GLU A 209 -6.33 18.32 0.23
N TRP A 210 -6.33 17.04 0.64
CA TRP A 210 -7.29 16.50 1.59
C TRP A 210 -6.83 16.53 3.05
N GLU A 211 -5.60 16.97 3.34
CA GLU A 211 -5.03 16.98 4.70
C GLU A 211 -5.93 17.72 5.72
N PRO A 212 -6.51 18.90 5.43
CA PRO A 212 -7.36 19.60 6.38
C PRO A 212 -8.62 18.80 6.77
N GLU A 213 -9.27 18.18 5.78
CA GLU A 213 -10.48 17.37 6.00
C GLU A 213 -10.11 16.06 6.72
N ALA A 214 -8.96 15.47 6.41
CA ALA A 214 -8.47 14.28 7.09
C ALA A 214 -8.24 14.53 8.59
N LYS A 215 -7.58 15.65 8.94
CA LYS A 215 -7.37 16.08 10.34
C LYS A 215 -8.69 16.31 11.07
N LYS A 216 -9.65 16.96 10.40
CA LYS A 216 -10.99 17.20 10.94
C LYS A 216 -11.72 15.90 11.27
N VAL A 217 -11.80 14.97 10.31
CA VAL A 217 -12.49 13.68 10.50
C VAL A 217 -11.79 12.81 11.55
N ALA A 218 -10.46 12.81 11.61
CA ALA A 218 -9.72 12.13 12.67
C ALA A 218 -10.05 12.70 14.05
N ASN A 219 -10.10 14.03 14.16
CA ASN A 219 -10.38 14.71 15.42
C ASN A 219 -11.84 14.50 15.89
N GLU A 220 -12.83 14.55 14.99
CA GLU A 220 -14.23 14.23 15.29
C GLU A 220 -14.39 12.78 15.78
N LYS A 221 -13.71 11.84 15.11
CA LYS A 221 -13.71 10.44 15.49
C LYS A 221 -13.02 10.23 16.85
N ALA A 222 -11.93 10.94 17.11
CA ALA A 222 -11.25 10.89 18.40
C ALA A 222 -12.09 11.43 19.54
N ALA A 223 -12.79 12.55 19.35
CA ALA A 223 -13.72 13.08 20.35
C ALA A 223 -14.80 12.05 20.74
N THR A 224 -15.30 11.31 19.75
CA THR A 224 -16.29 10.24 19.96
C THR A 224 -15.69 9.04 20.70
N ASP A 225 -14.54 8.54 20.24
CA ASP A 225 -13.94 7.31 20.77
C ASP A 225 -13.28 7.50 22.15
N LEU A 226 -12.76 8.69 22.43
CA LEU A 226 -12.07 9.02 23.69
C LEU A 226 -12.96 9.75 24.70
N SER A 227 -14.21 10.07 24.33
CA SER A 227 -15.14 10.83 25.18
C SER A 227 -14.53 12.15 25.71
N CYS A 228 -13.85 12.90 24.84
CA CYS A 228 -13.12 14.09 25.24
C CYS A 228 -13.18 15.21 24.19
N SER A 229 -12.86 16.44 24.61
CA SER A 229 -12.74 17.59 23.71
C SER A 229 -11.53 17.43 22.78
N ALA A 230 -11.71 17.86 21.53
CA ALA A 230 -10.73 17.86 20.44
C ALA A 230 -9.25 17.96 20.88
N GLY A 231 -8.45 16.95 20.51
CA GLY A 231 -6.99 17.00 20.65
C GLY A 231 -6.33 17.75 19.49
N THR A 232 -5.01 17.86 19.51
CA THR A 232 -4.25 18.42 18.38
C THR A 232 -3.92 17.30 17.38
N PRO A 233 -4.45 17.35 16.14
CA PRO A 233 -4.16 16.33 15.14
C PRO A 233 -2.78 16.55 14.49
N GLU A 234 -1.92 15.54 14.55
CA GLU A 234 -0.60 15.51 13.94
C GLU A 234 -0.52 14.40 12.89
N VAL A 235 -0.20 14.76 11.64
CA VAL A 235 -0.07 13.78 10.54
C VAL A 235 1.31 13.14 10.65
N THR A 236 1.37 11.85 10.97
CA THR A 236 2.63 11.10 11.08
C THR A 236 3.02 10.42 9.77
N LYS A 237 2.03 10.10 8.92
CA LYS A 237 2.23 9.53 7.59
C LYS A 237 1.11 10.00 6.66
N LYS A 238 1.45 10.29 5.40
CA LYS A 238 0.48 10.52 4.33
C LYS A 238 0.96 9.91 3.02
N GLU A 239 0.08 9.26 2.30
CA GLU A 239 0.38 8.64 1.00
C GLU A 239 -0.81 8.86 0.05
N THR A 240 -0.51 9.06 -1.23
CA THR A 240 -1.52 9.04 -2.29
C THR A 240 -1.51 7.63 -2.90
N LEU A 241 -2.66 6.97 -2.93
CA LEU A 241 -2.79 5.67 -3.55
C LEU A 241 -3.00 5.86 -5.06
N GLU A 242 -1.99 5.45 -5.83
CA GLU A 242 -2.11 5.29 -7.27
C GLU A 242 -2.80 3.94 -7.54
N GLU A 243 -4.01 3.95 -8.11
CA GLU A 243 -4.65 2.71 -8.56
C GLU A 243 -3.79 2.12 -9.69
N GLY A 244 -3.48 0.83 -9.60
CA GLY A 244 -2.73 0.12 -10.63
C GLY A 244 -3.38 0.33 -12.00
N GLN A 245 -2.62 0.90 -12.93
CA GLN A 245 -3.12 1.26 -14.26
C GLN A 245 -3.34 -0.01 -15.07
N THR A 246 -4.59 -0.50 -15.16
CA THR A 246 -4.90 -1.74 -15.89
C THR A 246 -5.33 -1.51 -17.35
N THR A 247 -5.67 -0.28 -17.72
CA THR A 247 -6.32 0.04 -19.00
C THR A 247 -5.48 0.89 -19.97
N GLY A 248 -4.23 1.21 -19.62
CA GLY A 248 -3.33 2.04 -20.44
C GLY A 248 -3.71 3.53 -20.50
N TRP A 249 -4.79 3.96 -19.85
CA TRP A 249 -5.18 5.36 -19.69
C TRP A 249 -4.82 5.86 -18.30
N TYR A 250 -4.21 7.04 -18.22
CA TYR A 250 -3.86 7.68 -16.95
C TYR A 250 -5.14 8.04 -16.18
N GLU A 251 -5.47 7.25 -15.15
CA GLU A 251 -6.47 7.64 -14.16
C GLU A 251 -5.79 8.42 -13.03
N PRO A 252 -6.22 9.66 -12.75
CA PRO A 252 -5.65 10.44 -11.65
C PRO A 252 -5.92 9.75 -10.32
N PRO A 253 -5.01 9.86 -9.33
CA PRO A 253 -5.16 9.20 -8.05
C PRO A 253 -6.48 9.60 -7.39
N ARG A 254 -7.17 8.60 -6.86
CA ARG A 254 -8.53 8.75 -6.31
C ARG A 254 -8.54 8.77 -4.79
N GLN A 255 -7.50 8.24 -4.15
CA GLN A 255 -7.48 8.04 -2.72
C GLN A 255 -6.21 8.60 -2.08
N ALA A 256 -6.38 9.22 -0.93
CA ALA A 256 -5.30 9.61 -0.04
C ALA A 256 -5.49 8.92 1.30
N VAL A 257 -4.41 8.38 1.85
CA VAL A 257 -4.39 7.71 3.15
C VAL A 257 -3.48 8.43 4.12
N TYR A 258 -3.91 8.52 5.37
CA TYR A 258 -3.22 9.23 6.42
C TYR A 258 -3.13 8.37 7.68
N SER A 259 -2.00 8.47 8.37
CA SER A 259 -1.87 8.12 9.77
C SER A 259 -1.83 9.43 10.56
N ILE A 260 -2.81 9.64 11.44
CA ILE A 260 -2.96 10.87 12.21
C ILE A 260 -2.97 10.52 13.69
N THR A 261 -2.04 11.07 14.44
CA THR A 261 -1.99 10.96 15.91
C THR A 261 -2.73 12.15 16.51
N ILE A 262 -3.69 11.88 17.38
CA ILE A 262 -4.38 12.91 18.15
C ILE A 262 -3.71 12.99 19.51
N ASN A 263 -3.03 14.10 19.76
CA ASN A 263 -2.43 14.41 21.06
C ASN A 263 -3.45 15.19 21.90
N GLY A 264 -4.06 14.51 22.88
CA GLY A 264 -5.07 15.07 23.77
C GLY A 264 -5.66 13.97 24.66
N CYS A 265 -6.39 14.34 25.71
CA CYS A 265 -7.19 13.39 26.49
C CYS A 265 -6.40 12.35 27.32
N GLY A 266 -5.18 12.72 27.73
CA GLY A 266 -4.34 11.91 28.63
C GLY A 266 -3.57 10.77 27.96
N GLN A 267 -3.93 10.37 26.73
CA GLN A 267 -3.19 9.36 25.96
C GLN A 267 -3.24 9.67 24.45
N PRO A 268 -2.10 9.58 23.73
CA PRO A 268 -2.09 9.73 22.29
C PRO A 268 -2.82 8.56 21.62
N ALA A 269 -3.64 8.84 20.61
CA ALA A 269 -4.35 7.83 19.84
C ALA A 269 -4.12 8.04 18.33
N THR A 270 -3.78 6.97 17.61
CA THR A 270 -3.55 7.01 16.17
C THR A 270 -4.78 6.54 15.39
N TYR A 271 -5.10 7.28 14.34
CA TYR A 271 -6.22 7.06 13.44
C TYR A 271 -5.73 6.90 12.00
N PHE A 272 -6.29 5.93 11.30
CA PHE A 272 -6.15 5.80 9.87
C PHE A 272 -7.31 6.52 9.18
N VAL A 273 -6.97 7.47 8.30
CA VAL A 273 -7.96 8.23 7.54
C VAL A 273 -7.81 7.92 6.06
N ILE A 274 -8.92 7.61 5.41
CA ILE A 274 -8.98 7.40 3.96
C ILE A 274 -9.88 8.48 3.37
N CYS A 275 -9.33 9.30 2.47
CA CYS A 275 -10.06 10.31 1.72
C CYS A 275 -10.22 9.86 0.28
N ASP A 276 -11.47 9.83 -0.20
CA ASP A 276 -11.83 9.39 -1.55
C ASP A 276 -12.34 10.60 -2.36
N ARG A 277 -11.60 10.97 -3.41
CA ARG A 277 -11.90 12.11 -4.26
C ARG A 277 -13.21 11.93 -5.03
N LYS A 278 -13.52 10.70 -5.45
CA LYS A 278 -14.75 10.37 -6.21
C LYS A 278 -15.98 10.51 -5.32
N LYS A 279 -15.88 10.07 -4.07
CA LYS A 279 -16.96 10.18 -3.07
C LYS A 279 -17.00 11.53 -2.36
N LYS A 280 -15.97 12.37 -2.55
CA LYS A 280 -15.77 13.66 -1.89
C LYS A 280 -15.90 13.57 -0.36
N ARG A 281 -15.32 12.53 0.25
CA ARG A 281 -15.43 12.32 1.70
C ARG A 281 -14.19 11.62 2.27
N CYS A 282 -13.93 11.88 3.55
CA CYS A 282 -12.94 11.14 4.35
C CYS A 282 -13.64 10.26 5.38
N VAL A 283 -13.01 9.14 5.75
CA VAL A 283 -13.47 8.24 6.81
C VAL A 283 -12.28 7.91 7.70
N ALA A 284 -12.45 8.02 9.02
CA ALA A 284 -11.44 7.67 10.01
C ALA A 284 -11.80 6.39 10.76
N GLY A 285 -10.81 5.55 11.02
CA GLY A 285 -10.92 4.37 11.87
C GLY A 285 -9.67 4.18 12.73
N ARG A 286 -9.81 3.47 13.86
CA ARG A 286 -8.64 3.02 14.62
C ARG A 286 -8.06 1.77 13.98
N PRO A 287 -6.73 1.58 14.00
CA PRO A 287 -6.18 0.26 13.76
C PRO A 287 -6.81 -0.70 14.76
N LYS A 288 -7.23 -1.86 14.27
CA LYS A 288 -7.71 -2.94 15.12
C LYS A 288 -6.52 -3.32 16.02
N THR A 289 -6.58 -2.93 17.29
CA THR A 289 -5.56 -3.34 18.26
C THR A 289 -5.81 -4.82 18.48
N GLU A 290 -4.94 -5.66 17.93
CA GLU A 290 -4.95 -7.08 18.23
C GLU A 290 -4.72 -7.20 19.74
N PRO A 291 -5.60 -7.88 20.49
CA PRO A 291 -5.41 -8.03 21.93
C PRO A 291 -4.03 -8.64 22.15
N ALA A 292 -3.24 -8.02 23.01
CA ALA A 292 -1.97 -8.61 23.43
C ALA A 292 -2.32 -9.92 24.15
N ASP A 293 -2.05 -11.06 23.51
CA ASP A 293 -2.15 -12.36 24.15
C ASP A 293 -1.20 -12.36 25.36
N HIS A 294 -1.80 -12.41 26.55
CA HIS A 294 -1.12 -12.52 27.84
C HIS A 294 -1.14 -13.98 28.31
#